data_AF-A0A974B4T5-F1
#
_entry.id   AF-A0A974B4T5-F1
#
_cell.length_a   1.000
_cell.length_b   1.000
_cell.length_c   1.000
_cell.angle_alpha   90.00
_cell.angle_beta   90.00
_cell.angle_gamma   90.00
#
_symmetry.space_group_name_H-M   'P 1'
#
loop_
_entity.id
_entity.type
_entity.pdbx_description
1 polymer ?
#
loop_
_entity_poly.entity_id
_entity_poly.type
_entity_poly.pdbx_seq_one_letter_code
_entity_poly.pdbx_strand_id
1 'polypeptide(L)'
;MFEKCEVNGQNAHPLFTFLKEALPFPHDDPSSLMTNPQYIIWSPVCRNDIAWNFEKFLIGRDGVPFKRYSRRFETIKIQDDIELLLQK
;
A
#
# COMPACT_ATOMS: atom_id res chain seq x y z
N MET A 1 -7.11 -20.43 -7.66
CA MET A 1 -7.18 -20.69 -6.20
C MET A 1 -6.35 -19.61 -5.52
N PHE A 2 -6.87 -18.96 -4.48
CA PHE A 2 -6.17 -17.85 -3.82
C PHE A 2 -5.24 -18.39 -2.72
N GLU A 3 -4.03 -17.85 -2.64
CA GLU A 3 -3.03 -18.19 -1.62
C GLU A 3 -2.61 -16.92 -0.87
N LYS A 4 -2.28 -17.07 0.41
CA LYS A 4 -1.71 -15.98 1.21
C LYS A 4 -0.27 -15.72 0.75
N CYS A 5 0.05 -14.48 0.44
CA CYS A 5 1.42 -14.05 0.14
C CYS A 5 1.93 -13.02 1.17
N GLU A 6 3.25 -12.83 1.19
CA GLU A 6 3.89 -11.76 1.98
C GLU A 6 3.90 -10.44 1.20
N VAL A 7 3.73 -9.33 1.91
CA VAL A 7 3.72 -7.98 1.30
C VAL A 7 4.94 -7.13 1.70
N ASN A 8 5.68 -7.57 2.72
CA ASN A 8 6.90 -6.96 3.24
C ASN A 8 7.99 -8.04 3.46
N GLY A 9 9.23 -7.60 3.64
CA GLY A 9 10.37 -8.48 3.87
C GLY A 9 10.91 -9.16 2.60
N GLN A 10 11.85 -10.08 2.80
CA GLN A 10 12.65 -10.72 1.76
C GLN A 10 11.81 -11.47 0.72
N ASN A 11 10.68 -12.08 1.12
CA ASN A 11 9.81 -12.85 0.22
C ASN A 11 8.55 -12.08 -0.18
N ALA A 12 8.56 -10.75 -0.07
CA ALA A 12 7.45 -9.92 -0.52
C ALA A 12 7.11 -10.24 -1.99
N HIS A 13 5.83 -10.45 -2.25
CA HIS A 13 5.35 -10.75 -3.60
C HIS A 13 5.73 -9.59 -4.55
N PRO A 14 6.22 -9.88 -5.78
CA PRO A 14 6.77 -8.85 -6.68
C PRO A 14 5.83 -7.66 -6.94
N LEU A 15 4.51 -7.91 -7.01
CA LEU A 15 3.51 -6.84 -7.11
C LEU A 15 3.60 -5.82 -5.97
N PHE A 16 3.73 -6.27 -4.72
CA PHE A 16 3.80 -5.37 -3.58
C PHE A 16 5.16 -4.66 -3.51
N THR A 17 6.24 -5.31 -3.92
CA THR A 17 7.54 -4.65 -4.09
C THR A 17 7.42 -3.48 -5.08
N PHE A 18 6.87 -3.74 -6.27
CA PHE A 18 6.62 -2.72 -7.29
C PHE A 18 5.74 -1.57 -6.77
N LEU A 19 4.62 -1.88 -6.12
CA LEU A 19 3.70 -0.88 -5.60
C LEU A 19 4.33 0.01 -4.50
N LYS A 20 5.12 -0.59 -3.60
CA LYS A 20 5.84 0.15 -2.54
C LYS A 20 6.99 0.99 -3.09
N GLU A 21 7.61 0.61 -4.20
CA GLU A 21 8.63 1.43 -4.86
C GLU A 21 8.00 2.61 -5.62
N ALA A 22 6.90 2.36 -6.35
CA ALA A 22 6.19 3.38 -7.10
C ALA A 22 5.48 4.40 -6.20
N LEU A 23 4.93 3.95 -5.07
CA LEU A 23 4.20 4.77 -4.10
C LEU A 23 4.76 4.53 -2.69
N PRO A 24 5.91 5.14 -2.34
CA PRO A 24 6.65 4.79 -1.12
C PRO A 24 5.92 5.14 0.17
N PHE A 25 5.02 6.12 0.14
CA PHE A 25 4.32 6.60 1.33
C PHE A 25 2.82 6.76 1.05
N PRO A 26 1.94 6.45 2.02
CA PRO A 26 0.54 6.82 1.94
C PRO A 26 0.38 8.34 1.85
N HIS A 27 -0.56 8.80 1.01
CA HIS A 27 -0.75 10.23 0.80
C HIS A 27 -1.30 10.95 2.06
N ASP A 28 -2.04 10.24 2.91
CA ASP A 28 -2.70 10.77 4.11
C ASP A 28 -1.89 10.59 5.40
N ASP A 29 -0.90 9.69 5.41
CA ASP A 29 -0.02 9.44 6.56
C ASP A 29 1.36 8.96 6.08
N PRO A 30 2.27 9.90 5.73
CA PRO A 30 3.54 9.55 5.09
C PRO A 30 4.62 9.08 6.08
N SER A 31 4.37 9.13 7.38
CA SER A 31 5.41 8.95 8.41
C SER A 31 5.19 7.76 9.33
N SER A 32 3.94 7.30 9.50
CA SER A 32 3.63 6.26 10.47
C SER A 32 3.83 4.86 9.90
N LEU A 33 4.85 4.14 10.36
CA LEU A 33 5.02 2.71 10.07
C LEU A 33 4.33 1.83 11.13
N MET A 34 4.85 1.82 12.37
CA MET A 34 4.31 0.99 13.44
C MET A 34 4.53 1.68 14.79
N THR A 35 3.53 1.64 15.67
CA THR A 35 3.66 2.23 17.02
C THR A 35 4.41 1.30 17.98
N ASN A 36 4.16 -0.01 17.89
CA ASN A 36 4.88 -1.01 18.68
C ASN A 36 5.82 -1.82 17.76
N PRO A 37 7.15 -1.70 17.93
CA PRO A 37 8.13 -2.43 17.11
C PRO A 37 7.97 -3.96 17.14
N GLN A 38 7.37 -4.54 18.19
CA GLN A 38 7.18 -5.98 18.30
C GLN A 38 6.26 -6.58 17.22
N TYR A 39 5.44 -5.76 16.56
CA TYR A 39 4.60 -6.21 15.45
C TYR A 39 5.34 -6.28 14.11
N ILE A 40 6.58 -5.81 14.05
CA ILE A 40 7.43 -5.93 12.85
C ILE A 40 8.15 -7.27 12.94
N ILE A 41 7.62 -8.28 12.25
CA ILE A 41 8.13 -9.66 12.25
C ILE A 41 8.79 -10.06 10.92
N TRP A 42 8.98 -9.11 10.01
CA TRP A 42 9.62 -9.33 8.70
C TRP A 42 11.01 -8.69 8.63
N SER A 43 11.83 -9.16 7.70
CA SER A 43 13.16 -8.64 7.43
C SER A 43 13.49 -8.76 5.93
N PRO A 44 14.19 -7.78 5.32
CA PRO A 44 14.58 -6.50 5.91
C PRO A 44 13.36 -5.58 6.14
N VAL A 45 13.52 -4.62 7.03
CA VAL A 45 12.52 -3.56 7.28
C VAL A 45 12.88 -2.35 6.43
N CYS A 46 11.94 -1.89 5.62
CA CYS A 46 12.10 -0.79 4.67
C CYS A 46 11.19 0.39 5.03
N ARG A 47 11.61 1.61 4.70
CA ARG A 47 10.84 2.84 4.99
C ARG A 47 9.49 2.90 4.28
N ASN A 48 9.36 2.19 3.17
CA ASN A 48 8.14 2.14 2.36
C ASN A 48 7.25 0.93 2.66
N ASP A 49 7.56 0.14 3.70
CA ASP A 49 6.79 -1.03 4.07
C ASP A 49 5.31 -0.72 4.36
N ILE A 50 4.46 -1.71 4.13
CA ILE A 50 3.04 -1.63 4.45
C ILE A 50 2.89 -1.71 5.97
N ALA A 51 2.31 -0.67 6.56
CA ALA A 51 2.22 -0.46 8.00
C ALA A 51 1.26 -1.43 8.70
N TRP A 52 0.18 -1.85 8.02
CA TRP A 52 -0.83 -2.75 8.59
C TRP A 52 -1.77 -3.32 7.52
N ASN A 53 -2.70 -4.15 7.99
CA ASN A 53 -3.87 -4.58 7.22
C ASN A 53 -4.67 -3.36 6.71
N PHE A 54 -5.23 -3.51 5.50
CA PHE A 54 -6.05 -2.50 4.83
C PHE A 54 -5.32 -1.21 4.47
N GLU A 55 -4.03 -1.23 4.12
CA GLU A 55 -3.52 -0.21 3.18
C GLU A 55 -4.08 -0.47 1.78
N LYS A 56 -4.22 0.61 0.99
CA LYS A 56 -4.83 0.54 -0.35
C LYS A 56 -3.91 1.19 -1.37
N PHE A 57 -3.88 0.60 -2.55
CA PHE A 57 -3.24 1.16 -3.74
C PHE A 57 -4.32 1.31 -4.80
N LEU A 58 -4.44 2.50 -5.38
CA LEU A 58 -5.28 2.76 -6.54
C LEU A 58 -4.40 2.77 -7.79
N ILE A 59 -4.78 1.97 -8.79
CA ILE A 59 -4.05 1.78 -10.05
C ILE A 59 -4.93 2.30 -11.18
N GLY A 60 -4.34 3.06 -12.10
CA GLY A 60 -5.01 3.57 -13.30
C GLY A 60 -5.34 2.47 -14.31
N ARG A 61 -6.21 2.79 -15.29
CA ARG A 61 -6.58 1.87 -16.38
C ARG A 61 -5.39 1.47 -17.27
N ASP A 62 -4.36 2.30 -17.29
CA ASP A 62 -3.08 2.10 -17.97
C ASP A 62 -2.11 1.18 -17.19
N GLY A 63 -2.50 0.73 -15.99
CA GLY A 63 -1.67 -0.09 -15.11
C GLY A 63 -0.68 0.72 -14.27
N VAL A 64 -0.71 2.05 -14.33
CA VAL A 64 0.21 2.92 -13.57
C VAL A 64 -0.32 3.15 -12.16
N PRO A 65 0.49 2.96 -11.09
CA PRO A 65 0.09 3.28 -9.73
C PRO A 65 -0.25 4.78 -9.58
N PHE A 66 -1.46 5.07 -9.10
CA PHE A 66 -1.97 6.44 -8.98
C PHE A 66 -1.81 7.01 -7.57
N LYS A 67 -2.28 6.29 -6.54
CA LYS A 67 -2.24 6.79 -5.16
C LYS A 67 -2.23 5.65 -4.13
N ARG A 68 -1.55 5.86 -3.00
CA ARG A 68 -1.51 4.96 -1.84
C ARG A 68 -2.23 5.60 -0.66
N TYR A 69 -2.97 4.79 0.09
CA TYR A 69 -3.81 5.22 1.22
C TYR A 69 -3.46 4.40 2.45
N SER A 70 -3.38 5.08 3.60
CA SER A 70 -2.97 4.44 4.85
C SER A 70 -4.04 3.46 5.33
N ARG A 71 -3.65 2.63 6.31
CA ARG A 71 -4.59 1.73 7.01
C ARG A 71 -5.81 2.45 7.61
N ARG A 72 -5.68 3.74 7.95
CA ARG A 72 -6.73 4.56 8.57
C ARG A 72 -7.60 5.27 7.55
N PHE A 73 -7.16 5.39 6.31
CA PHE A 73 -7.95 6.04 5.28
C PHE A 73 -9.22 5.23 5.01
N GLU A 74 -10.38 5.87 5.09
CA GLU A 74 -11.66 5.22 4.86
C GLU A 74 -11.79 4.81 3.40
N THR A 75 -12.06 3.53 3.14
CA THR A 75 -12.18 3.01 1.77
C THR A 75 -13.25 3.75 0.97
N ILE A 76 -14.33 4.21 1.61
CA ILE A 76 -15.40 4.96 0.93
C ILE A 76 -14.90 6.30 0.37
N LYS A 77 -13.92 6.95 1.01
CA LYS A 77 -13.34 8.22 0.54
C LYS A 77 -12.43 8.05 -0.68
N ILE A 78 -12.10 6.81 -1.08
CA ILE A 78 -11.37 6.51 -2.32
C ILE A 78 -12.30 6.67 -3.53
N GLN A 79 -13.63 6.72 -3.33
CA GLN A 79 -14.61 6.87 -4.40
C GLN A 79 -14.33 8.08 -5.30
N ASP A 80 -14.02 9.26 -4.73
CA ASP A 80 -13.77 10.47 -5.50
C ASP A 80 -12.58 10.30 -6.48
N ASP A 81 -11.51 9.66 -6.02
CA ASP A 81 -10.34 9.37 -6.85
C ASP A 81 -10.64 8.30 -7.91
N ILE A 82 -11.50 7.32 -7.60
CA ILE A 82 -11.95 6.31 -8.58
C ILE A 82 -12.77 6.99 -9.67
N GLU A 83 -13.75 7.82 -9.31
CA GLU A 83 -14.59 8.56 -10.26
C GLU A 83 -13.75 9.45 -11.19
N LEU A 84 -12.74 10.14 -10.64
CA LEU A 84 -11.78 10.91 -11.41
C LEU A 84 -11.05 10.06 -12.46
N LEU A 85 -10.61 8.85 -12.09
CA LEU A 85 -9.91 7.95 -13.02
C LEU A 85 -10.84 7.28 -14.03
N LEU A 86 -12.15 7.18 -13.73
CA LEU A 86 -13.12 6.64 -14.67
C LEU A 86 -13.48 7.61 -15.81
N GLN A 87 -13.35 8.92 -15.57
CA GLN A 87 -13.60 9.99 -16.54
C GLN A 87 -12.46 10.20 -17.54
N LYS A 88 -11.28 9.62 -17.28
CA LYS A 88 -10.13 9.61 -18.20
C LYS A 88 -10.21 8.44 -19.18
#